data_AF-A0A5N4AFT6-F1
#
_entry.id   AF-A0A5N4AFT6-F1
#
_cell.length_a   1.000
_cell.length_b   1.000
_cell.length_c   1.000
_cell.angle_alpha   90.00
_cell.angle_beta   90.00
_cell.angle_gamma   90.00
#
_symmetry.space_group_name_H-M   'P 1'
#
loop_
_entity.id
_entity.type
_entity.pdbx_description
1 polymer ?
#
loop_
_entity_poly.entity_id
_entity_poly.type
_entity_poly.pdbx_seq_one_letter_code
_entity_poly.pdbx_strand_id
1 'polypeptide(L)' 'VIAIQCCGMGLVISFCCIIGIIMYARYYSCDPITTGEVARVDQLLPYFVMDVSRDIPAISGVFLAGIFSGAL' A
#
# COMPACT_ATOMS: atom_id res chain seq x y z
N VAL A 1 4.17 -21.38 18.48
CA VAL A 1 4.96 -20.30 17.83
C VAL A 1 4.81 -20.32 16.31
N ILE A 2 5.07 -21.44 15.63
CA ILE A 2 4.91 -21.56 14.16
C ILE A 2 3.47 -21.27 13.71
N ALA A 3 2.46 -21.90 14.36
CA ALA A 3 1.05 -21.65 14.02
C ALA A 3 0.63 -20.17 14.15
N ILE A 4 1.19 -19.45 15.14
CA ILE A 4 0.91 -18.01 15.35
C ILE A 4 1.51 -17.17 14.22
N GLN A 5 2.75 -17.47 13.79
CA GLN A 5 3.36 -16.78 12.65
C GLN A 5 2.64 -17.09 11.33
N CYS A 6 2.21 -18.33 11.11
CA CYS A 6 1.44 -18.71 9.92
C CYS A 6 0.10 -17.99 9.84
N CYS A 7 -0.64 -17.93 10.97
CA CYS A 7 -1.88 -17.15 11.04
C CYS A 7 -1.61 -15.66 10.77
N GLY A 8 -0.55 -15.09 11.35
CA GLY A 8 -0.18 -13.69 11.16
C GLY A 8 0.12 -13.35 9.69
N MET A 9 0.99 -14.12 9.03
CA MET A 9 1.32 -13.89 7.62
C MET A 9 0.13 -14.10 6.69
N GLY A 10 -0.71 -15.12 6.93
CA GLY A 10 -1.91 -15.35 6.12
C GLY A 10 -2.88 -14.16 6.18
N LEU A 11 -3.04 -13.57 7.36
CA LEU A 11 -3.85 -12.38 7.57
C LEU A 11 -3.27 -11.16 6.82
N VAL A 12 -1.97 -10.92 6.93
CA VAL A 12 -1.29 -9.83 6.22
C VAL A 12 -1.40 -9.99 4.70
N ILE A 13 -1.21 -11.20 4.17
CA ILE A 13 -1.33 -11.48 2.73
C ILE A 13 -2.76 -11.20 2.25
N SER A 14 -3.78 -11.64 3.01
CA SER A 14 -5.18 -11.33 2.68
C SER A 14 -5.41 -9.83 2.59
N PHE A 15 -4.84 -9.06 3.53
CA PHE A 15 -4.90 -7.60 3.52
C PHE A 15 -4.13 -6.98 2.34
N CYS A 16 -2.99 -7.52 1.93
CA CYS A 16 -2.30 -7.05 0.73
C CYS A 16 -3.12 -7.29 -0.54
N CYS A 17 -3.77 -8.45 -0.64
CA CYS A 17 -4.58 -8.79 -1.82
C CYS A 17 -5.77 -7.84 -2.00
N ILE A 18 -6.55 -7.55 -0.95
CA ILE A 18 -7.70 -6.64 -1.12
C ILE A 18 -7.24 -5.19 -1.36
N ILE A 19 -6.12 -4.73 -0.79
CA ILE A 19 -5.55 -3.42 -1.13
C ILE A 19 -5.20 -3.35 -2.62
N GLY A 20 -4.58 -4.40 -3.17
CA GLY A 20 -4.27 -4.48 -4.60
C GLY A 20 -5.51 -4.44 -5.50
N ILE A 21 -6.60 -5.12 -5.10
CA ILE A 21 -7.87 -5.07 -5.82
C ILE A 21 -8.50 -3.67 -5.75
N ILE A 22 -8.47 -3.02 -4.59
CA ILE A 22 -9.00 -1.65 -4.43
C ILE A 22 -8.19 -0.66 -5.26
N MET A 23 -6.86 -0.79 -5.26
CA MET A 23 -5.96 0.03 -6.07
C MET A 23 -6.28 -0.14 -7.56
N TYR A 24 -6.46 -1.37 -8.03
CA TYR A 24 -6.90 -1.65 -9.40
C TYR A 24 -8.25 -1.01 -9.71
N ALA A 25 -9.24 -1.16 -8.83
CA ALA A 25 -10.58 -0.60 -9.02
C ALA A 25 -10.59 0.95 -9.05
N ARG A 26 -9.67 1.62 -8.35
CA ARG A 26 -9.55 3.09 -8.39
C ARG A 26 -8.80 3.63 -9.59
N TYR A 27 -7.75 2.93 -10.04
CA TYR A 27 -6.92 3.41 -11.13
C TYR A 27 -7.27 2.84 -12.51
N TYR A 28 -8.25 1.92 -12.60
CA TYR A 28 -8.71 1.30 -13.85
C TYR A 28 -8.94 2.28 -15.02
N SER A 29 -9.43 3.49 -14.75
CA SER A 29 -9.74 4.49 -15.80
C SER A 29 -8.69 5.60 -15.93
N CYS A 30 -7.89 5.82 -14.88
CA CYS A 30 -6.89 6.90 -14.81
C CYS A 30 -5.69 6.41 -14.01
N ASP A 31 -4.73 5.79 -14.69
CA ASP A 31 -3.52 5.28 -14.05
C ASP A 31 -2.57 6.44 -13.70
N PRO A 32 -2.11 6.56 -12.43
CA PRO A 32 -1.19 7.61 -12.00
C PRO A 32 0.21 7.47 -12.63
N ILE A 33 0.48 6.31 -13.26
CA ILE A 33 1.69 6.05 -14.04
C ILE A 33 1.61 6.74 -15.41
N THR A 34 0.45 6.71 -16.09
CA THR A 34 0.30 7.34 -17.40
C THR A 34 0.09 8.85 -17.30
N THR A 35 -0.47 9.34 -16.19
CA THR A 35 -0.57 10.79 -15.91
C THR A 35 0.74 11.42 -15.44
N GLY A 36 1.80 10.63 -15.20
CA GLY A 36 3.12 11.13 -14.81
C GLY A 36 3.26 11.53 -13.34
N GLU A 37 2.26 11.22 -12.51
CA GLU A 37 2.27 11.50 -11.07
C GLU A 37 3.23 10.56 -10.33
N VAL A 38 3.50 9.37 -10.89
CA VAL A 38 4.39 8.35 -10.32
C VAL A 38 5.42 7.90 -11.36
N ALA A 39 6.71 8.12 -11.07
CA ALA A 39 7.82 7.79 -11.99
C ALA A 39 8.21 6.30 -12.00
N ARG A 40 7.92 5.57 -10.92
CA ARG A 40 8.24 4.14 -10.77
C ARG A 40 7.09 3.38 -10.12
N VAL A 41 6.84 2.16 -10.59
CA VAL A 41 5.79 1.27 -10.07
C VAL A 41 5.94 1.03 -8.57
N ASP A 42 7.17 1.00 -8.04
CA ASP A 42 7.44 0.80 -6.61
C ASP A 42 6.89 1.92 -5.72
N GLN A 43 6.70 3.12 -6.27
CA GLN A 43 6.13 4.27 -5.56
C GLN A 43 4.60 4.36 -5.68
N LEU A 44 3.95 3.46 -6.41
CA LEU A 44 2.51 3.46 -6.60
C LEU A 44 1.76 3.20 -5.28
N LEU A 45 2.24 2.24 -4.49
CA LEU A 45 1.66 1.91 -3.19
C LEU A 45 1.73 3.08 -2.19
N PRO A 46 2.89 3.71 -1.94
CA PRO A 46 2.94 4.87 -1.05
C PRO A 46 2.17 6.07 -1.60
N TYR A 47 2.11 6.27 -2.93
CA TYR A 47 1.27 7.30 -3.54
C TYR A 47 -0.22 7.06 -3.25
N PHE A 48 -0.70 5.83 -3.45
CA PHE A 48 -2.09 5.44 -3.16
C PHE A 48 -2.48 5.67 -1.69
N VAL A 49 -1.58 5.38 -0.75
CA VAL A 49 -1.85 5.60 0.69
C VAL A 49 -1.88 7.09 1.03
N MET A 50 -1.00 7.90 0.43
CA MET A 50 -1.06 9.36 0.58
C MET A 50 -2.34 9.95 -0.04
N ASP A 51 -2.81 9.38 -1.15
CA ASP A 51 -4.04 9.77 -1.86
C ASP A 51 -5.30 9.46 -1.02
N VAL A 52 -5.37 8.27 -0.42
CA VAL A 52 -6.45 7.85 0.49
C VAL A 52 -6.44 8.61 1.81
N SER A 53 -5.25 8.90 2.37
CA SER A 53 -5.09 9.54 3.68
C SER A 53 -4.98 11.06 3.61
N ARG A 54 -5.51 11.69 2.56
CA ARG A 54 -5.40 13.14 2.32
C ARG A 54 -5.91 14.00 3.48
N ASP A 55 -6.94 13.54 4.20
CA ASP A 55 -7.49 14.28 5.34
C ASP A 55 -6.57 14.26 6.58
N ILE A 56 -5.70 13.23 6.73
CA ILE A 56 -4.81 13.07 7.89
C ILE A 56 -3.44 12.52 7.42
N PRO A 57 -2.52 13.38 6.95
CA PRO A 57 -1.23 12.94 6.40
C PRO A 57 -0.28 12.32 7.43
N ALA A 58 -0.53 12.51 8.73
CA ALA A 58 0.26 11.91 9.80
C ALA A 58 0.20 10.37 9.77
N ILE A 59 -0.95 9.80 9.40
CA ILE A 59 -1.17 8.34 9.37
C ILE A 59 -0.35 7.71 8.23
N SER A 60 -0.33 8.35 7.05
CA SER A 60 0.49 7.87 5.93
C SER A 60 2.00 7.87 6.23
N GLY A 61 2.48 8.83 7.03
CA GLY A 61 3.90 8.89 7.43
C GLY A 61 4.33 7.74 8.35
N VAL A 62 3.49 7.40 9.34
CA VAL A 62 3.75 6.26 10.25
C VAL A 62 3.70 4.94 9.49
N PHE A 63 2.74 4.78 8.56
CA PHE A 63 2.64 3.60 7.71
C PHE A 63 3.89 3.42 6.84
N LEU A 64 4.36 4.49 6.21
CA LEU A 64 5.54 4.45 5.35
C LEU A 64 6.81 4.10 6.15
N ALA A 65 6.99 4.69 7.34
CA ALA A 65 8.12 4.37 8.22
C ALA A 65 8.14 2.88 8.64
N GLY A 66 6.97 2.29 8.90
CA GLY A 66 6.84 0.88 9.23
C GLY A 66 7.24 -0.05 8.07
N ILE A 67 6.84 0.27 6.83
CA ILE A 67 7.22 -0.51 5.65
C ILE A 67 8.73 -0.49 5.45
N PHE A 68 9.35 0.69 5.52
CA PHE A 68 10.80 0.80 5.33
C PHE A 68 11.59 0.11 6.45
N SER A 69 11.08 0.12 7.68
CA SER A 69 11.70 -0.64 8.79
C SER A 69 11.56 -2.16 8.63
N GLY A 70 10.54 -2.65 7.93
CA GLY A 70 10.37 -4.08 7.66
C GLY A 70 11.10 -4.58 6.41
N ALA A 71 11.49 -3.66 5.53
CA ALA A 71 12.17 -3.95 4.27
C ALA A 71 13.71 -3.96 4.38
N LEU A 72 14.27 -3.43 5.48
CA LEU A 72 15.70 -3.22 5.71
C LEU A 72 16.21 -4.09 6.87
#